data_AF-A0AAX3XCZ4-F1
#
_entry.id   AF-A0AAX3XCZ4-F1
#
_cell.length_a   1.000
_cell.length_b   1.000
_cell.length_c   1.000
_cell.angle_alpha   90.00
_cell.angle_beta   90.00
_cell.angle_gamma   90.00
#
_symmetry.space_group_name_H-M   'P 1'
#
loop_
_entity.id
_entity.type
_entity.pdbx_description
1 polymer ?
#
loop_
_entity_poly.entity_id
_entity_poly.type
_entity_poly.pdbx_seq_one_letter_code
_entity_poly.pdbx_strand_id
1 'polypeptide(L)' 'MARLTTPLTNTKIERAKPTAKEYNLADGKGLYLRVKPTGLEMWLLNYSLAISPNHITSSI' A
#
# COMPACT_ATOMS: atom_id res chain seq x y z
N MET A 1 -7.27 -17.71 -7.80
CA MET A 1 -5.81 -17.67 -8.04
C MET A 1 -5.19 -16.57 -7.20
N ALA A 2 -4.03 -16.80 -6.59
CA ALA A 2 -3.30 -15.75 -5.88
C ALA A 2 -2.85 -14.67 -6.87
N ARG A 3 -3.14 -13.40 -6.58
CA ARG A 3 -2.72 -12.29 -7.44
C ARG A 3 -1.25 -12.02 -7.18
N LEU A 4 -0.37 -12.47 -8.08
CA LEU A 4 1.05 -12.13 -8.04
C LEU A 4 1.21 -10.66 -8.40
N THR A 5 1.59 -9.84 -7.43
CA THR A 5 1.93 -8.42 -7.66
C THR A 5 3.43 -8.34 -7.93
N THR A 6 3.81 -7.65 -9.00
CA THR A 6 5.23 -7.36 -9.27
C THR A 6 5.65 -6.21 -8.37
N PRO A 7 6.73 -6.36 -7.56
CA PRO A 7 7.26 -5.25 -6.77
C PRO A 7 7.62 -4.04 -7.63
N LEU A 8 7.54 -2.85 -7.05
CA LEU A 8 8.03 -1.64 -7.66
C LEU A 8 9.56 -1.64 -7.59
N THR A 9 10.15 -1.24 -8.70
CA THR A 9 11.58 -0.98 -8.81
C THR A 9 11.80 0.53 -8.72
N ASN A 10 12.97 0.98 -8.26
CA ASN A 10 13.25 2.41 -8.14
C ASN A 10 12.97 3.19 -9.45
N THR A 11 13.35 2.62 -10.59
CA THR A 11 13.07 3.22 -11.91
C THR A 11 11.58 3.38 -12.22
N LYS A 12 10.70 2.52 -11.69
CA LYS A 12 9.24 2.67 -11.87
C LYS A 12 8.68 3.78 -10.98
N ILE A 13 9.26 3.95 -9.79
CA ILE A 13 8.92 5.03 -8.86
C ILE A 13 9.34 6.37 -9.46
N GLU A 14 10.58 6.50 -9.90
CA GLU A 14 11.10 7.73 -10.54
C GLU A 14 10.36 8.12 -11.83
N ARG A 15 9.81 7.14 -12.54
CA ARG A 15 9.01 7.37 -13.76
C ARG A 15 7.55 7.66 -13.47
N ALA A 16 7.08 7.45 -12.23
CA ALA A 16 5.72 7.77 -11.85
C ALA A 16 5.56 9.30 -11.88
N LYS A 17 4.70 9.80 -12.77
CA LYS A 17 4.45 11.23 -12.91
C LYS A 17 3.04 11.56 -12.47
N PRO A 18 2.81 12.76 -11.91
CA PRO A 18 1.45 13.26 -11.67
C PRO A 18 0.63 13.20 -12.95
N THR A 19 -0.60 12.69 -12.83
CA THR A 19 -1.57 12.75 -13.93
C THR A 19 -2.77 13.59 -13.49
N ALA A 20 -3.70 13.85 -14.40
CA ALA A 20 -4.93 14.60 -14.09
C ALA A 20 -5.77 13.95 -12.96
N LYS A 21 -5.56 12.65 -12.67
CA LYS A 21 -6.25 11.92 -11.62
C LYS A 21 -5.26 11.23 -10.68
N GLU A 22 -5.64 11.13 -9.40
CA GLU A 22 -4.90 10.35 -8.41
C GLU A 22 -4.90 8.87 -8.79
N TYR A 23 -3.73 8.23 -8.69
CA TYR A 23 -3.56 6.80 -8.95
C TYR A 23 -2.59 6.15 -7.96
N ASN A 24 -2.67 4.83 -7.86
CA ASN A 24 -1.84 4.03 -6.96
C ASN A 24 -1.07 2.98 -7.76
N LEU A 25 0.22 2.83 -7.47
CA LEU A 25 1.08 1.76 -7.97
C LEU A 25 1.25 0.72 -6.87
N ALA A 26 0.85 -0.53 -7.14
CA ALA A 26 0.96 -1.61 -6.16
C ALA A 26 2.39 -2.12 -6.07
N ASP A 27 2.93 -2.15 -4.85
CA ASP A 27 4.23 -2.78 -4.53
C ASP A 27 4.06 -4.21 -4.01
N GLY A 28 2.86 -4.51 -3.50
CA GLY A 28 2.51 -5.83 -2.96
C GLY A 28 2.33 -5.80 -1.46
N LYS A 29 1.80 -6.89 -0.90
CA LYS A 29 1.53 -7.03 0.55
C LYS A 29 0.74 -5.86 1.16
N GLY A 30 -0.10 -5.20 0.38
CA GLY A 30 -0.89 -4.04 0.81
C GLY A 30 -0.15 -2.70 0.76
N LEU A 31 1.09 -2.65 0.27
CA LEU A 31 1.84 -1.41 0.05
C LEU A 31 1.56 -0.84 -1.35
N TYR A 32 1.35 0.47 -1.39
CA TYR A 32 1.10 1.22 -2.62
C TYR A 32 1.84 2.55 -2.61
N LEU A 33 2.41 2.93 -3.75
CA LEU A 33 2.83 4.31 -3.99
C LEU A 33 1.65 5.09 -4.59
N ARG A 34 1.22 6.13 -3.90
CA ARG A 34 0.14 7.03 -4.32
C ARG A 34 0.73 8.29 -4.93
N VAL A 35 0.30 8.61 -6.15
CA VAL A 35 0.73 9.81 -6.87
C VAL A 35 -0.47 10.72 -7.08
N LYS A 36 -0.42 11.92 -6.50
CA LYS A 36 -1.46 12.93 -6.63
C LYS A 36 -1.21 13.83 -7.84
N PRO A 37 -2.28 14.42 -8.43
CA PRO A 37 -2.14 15.43 -9.47
C PRO A 37 -1.31 16.65 -9.05
N THR A 38 -1.22 16.93 -7.75
CA THR A 38 -0.47 18.05 -7.18
C THR A 38 1.05 17.86 -7.18
N GLY A 39 1.57 16.70 -7.60
CA GLY A 39 2.99 16.38 -7.48
C GLY A 39 3.40 15.67 -6.20
N LEU A 40 2.46 15.46 -5.28
CA LEU A 40 2.73 14.79 -4.01
C LEU A 40 2.75 13.27 -4.22
N GLU A 41 3.81 12.64 -3.74
CA GLU A 41 3.98 11.19 -3.70
C GLU A 41 4.00 10.71 -2.25
N MET A 42 3.23 9.66 -1.95
CA MET A 42 3.14 9.11 -0.59
C MET A 42 3.00 7.60 -0.62
N TRP A 43 3.55 6.95 0.40
CA TRP A 43 3.34 5.52 0.61
C TRP A 43 2.05 5.28 1.40
N LEU A 44 1.23 4.35 0.91
CA LEU A 44 0.02 3.89 1.56
C LEU A 44 0.20 2.41 1.93
N LEU A 45 0.14 2.10 3.22
CA LEU A 45 0.12 0.72 3.71
C LEU A 45 -1.29 0.35 4.13
N ASN A 46 -1.92 -0.55 3.39
CA ASN A 46 -3.17 -1.17 3.75
C ASN A 46 -2.88 -2.47 4.52
N TYR A 47 -3.15 -2.47 5.81
CA TYR A 47 -2.95 -3.62 6.69
C TYR A 47 -4.22 -3.89 7.50
N SER A 48 -4.46 -5.16 7.79
CA SER A 48 -5.51 -5.61 8.70
C SER A 48 -4.86 -6.11 9.98
N LEU A 49 -5.20 -5.48 11.11
CA LEU A 49 -4.90 -6.07 12.42
C LEU A 49 -5.82 -7.27 12.61
N ALA A 50 -5.24 -8.46 12.66
CA ALA A 50 -5.97 -9.64 13.09
C ALA A 50 -6.22 -9.51 14.60
N ILE A 51 -7.35 -8.91 14.98
CA ILE A 51 -7.81 -8.95 16.36
C ILE A 51 -8.28 -10.38 16.60
N SER A 52 -7.42 -11.22 17.17
CA SER A 52 -7.86 -12.55 17.59
C SER A 52 -8.90 -12.37 18.71
N PRO A 53 -10.12 -12.92 18.58
CA PRO A 53 -11.13 -12.85 19.64
C PRO A 53 -10.70 -13.50 20.97
N ASN A 54 -9.58 -14.22 20.98
CA ASN A 54 -9.18 -15.10 22.09
C ASN A 54 -8.15 -14.48 23.03
N HIS A 55 -7.96 -13.15 23.03
CA HIS A 55 -7.07 -12.48 23.99
C HIS A 55 -7.81 -11.52 24.93
N ILE A 56 -8.95 -11.98 25.46
CA ILE A 56 -9.42 -11.58 26.79
C ILE A 56 -8.96 -12.64 27.80
N THR A 57 -7.66 -12.79 27.97
CA THR A 57 -7.14 -13.54 29.11
C THR A 57 -7.55 -12.80 30.37
N SER A 58 -8.47 -13.43 31.11
CA SER A 58 -8.77 -13.10 32.50
C SER A 58 -7.46 -12.92 33.26
N SER A 59 -7.31 -11.79 33.94
CA SER A 59 -6.31 -11.63 34.98
C SER A 59 -6.92 -10.75 36.07
N ILE A 60 -7.42 -11.48 37.08
CA ILE A 60 -7.54 -11.19 38.51
C ILE A 60 -8.25 -9.89 38.91
#